data_AF-A0A2V6CS56-F1
#
_entry.id   AF-A0A2V6CS56-F1
#
_cell.length_a   1.000
_cell.length_b   1.000
_cell.length_c   1.000
_cell.angle_alpha   90.00
_cell.angle_beta   90.00
_cell.angle_gamma   90.00
#
_symmetry.space_group_name_H-M   'P 1'
#
loop_
_entity.id
_entity.type
_entity.pdbx_description
1 polymer ?
#
loop_
_entity_poly.entity_id
_entity_poly.type
_entity_poly.pdbx_seq_one_letter_code
_entity_poly.pdbx_strand_id
1 'polypeptide(L)'
;FHFPTIEQGGNSLYPSLAQRASSVEVLRILISIGPTETMHFQTWQDKAGNAPPLTAVDPVTGVSVTFPHLDVANELFTNNLIMPEPCPFLSRSLPRCSIIRPTKTQGVAMGALKFLTDMGLFIGQSPAFFSYMRQLAQEADAARRGV
;
A
#
# COMPACT_ATOMS: atom_id res chain seq x y z
N PHE A 1 -6.28 0.66 -12.66
CA PHE A 1 -4.91 0.19 -12.40
C PHE A 1 -4.86 -0.36 -10.99
N HIS A 2 -4.81 -1.69 -10.81
CA HIS A 2 -4.76 -2.33 -9.48
C HIS A 2 -3.34 -2.41 -8.90
N PHE A 3 -2.34 -2.56 -9.76
CA PHE A 3 -0.95 -2.77 -9.36
C PHE A 3 -0.39 -1.71 -8.39
N PRO A 4 -0.41 -0.40 -8.70
CA PRO A 4 0.15 0.60 -7.77
C PRO A 4 -0.55 0.62 -6.42
N THR A 5 -1.86 0.37 -6.40
CA THR A 5 -2.66 0.35 -5.19
C THR A 5 -2.29 -0.83 -4.29
N ILE A 6 -2.02 -2.00 -4.88
CA ILE A 6 -1.61 -3.20 -4.13
C ILE A 6 -0.21 -3.00 -3.54
N GLU A 7 0.76 -2.58 -4.34
CA GLU A 7 2.15 -2.41 -3.87
C GLU A 7 2.27 -1.27 -2.84
N GLN A 8 1.50 -0.19 -3.01
CA GLN A 8 1.38 0.87 -2.01
C GLN A 8 0.73 0.36 -0.72
N GLY A 9 -0.27 -0.51 -0.83
CA GLY A 9 -0.86 -1.19 0.31
C GLY A 9 0.18 -2.07 1.03
N GLY A 10 0.88 -2.92 0.29
CA GLY A 10 1.91 -3.82 0.83
C GLY A 10 2.97 -3.05 1.62
N ASN A 11 3.53 -1.99 1.04
CA ASN A 11 4.59 -1.22 1.71
C ASN A 11 4.17 -0.67 3.09
N SER A 12 2.87 -0.40 3.32
CA SER A 12 2.36 0.16 4.58
C SER A 12 1.76 -0.90 5.52
N LEU A 13 1.10 -1.92 4.98
CA LEU A 13 0.43 -2.97 5.75
C LEU A 13 1.43 -3.87 6.47
N TYR A 14 2.49 -4.33 5.80
CA TYR A 14 3.50 -5.21 6.39
C TYR A 14 4.20 -4.59 7.62
N PRO A 15 4.78 -3.37 7.55
CA PRO A 15 5.40 -2.76 8.73
C PRO A 15 4.40 -2.39 9.82
N SER A 16 3.14 -2.08 9.48
CA SER A 16 2.09 -1.82 10.47
C SER A 16 1.70 -3.08 11.24
N LEU A 17 1.49 -4.20 10.54
CA LEU A 17 1.14 -5.48 11.14
C LEU A 17 2.33 -6.12 11.87
N ALA A 18 3.57 -5.90 11.42
CA ALA A 18 4.77 -6.40 12.09
C ALA A 18 4.88 -5.91 13.53
N GLN A 19 4.39 -4.70 13.82
CA GLN A 19 4.34 -4.14 15.18
C GLN A 19 3.29 -4.82 16.08
N ARG A 20 2.33 -5.56 15.50
CA ARG A 20 1.26 -6.27 16.24
C ARG A 20 1.48 -7.78 16.33
N ALA A 21 2.26 -8.36 15.42
CA ALA A 21 2.48 -9.80 15.35
C ALA A 21 3.00 -10.36 16.69
N SER A 22 2.26 -11.31 17.25
CA SER A 22 2.64 -12.02 18.48
C SER A 22 3.56 -13.22 18.20
N SER A 23 3.38 -13.89 17.05
CA SER A 23 4.22 -15.00 16.62
C SER A 23 5.51 -14.49 15.95
N VAL A 24 6.65 -15.03 16.37
CA VAL A 24 7.96 -14.75 15.76
C VAL A 24 8.01 -15.24 14.31
N GLU A 25 7.30 -16.32 13.99
CA GLU A 25 7.19 -16.83 12.63
C GLU A 25 6.40 -15.87 11.74
N VAL A 26 5.25 -15.38 12.23
CA VAL A 26 4.47 -14.36 11.52
C VAL A 26 5.27 -13.08 11.36
N LEU A 27 5.99 -12.63 12.40
CA LEU A 27 6.87 -11.47 12.29
C LEU A 27 7.93 -11.67 11.21
N ARG A 28 8.56 -12.86 11.16
CA ARG A 28 9.55 -13.19 10.12
C ARG A 28 8.96 -13.08 8.72
N ILE A 29 7.74 -13.56 8.52
CA ILE A 29 7.03 -13.44 7.24
C ILE A 29 6.83 -11.95 6.90
N LEU A 30 6.26 -11.17 7.82
CA LEU A 30 5.92 -9.76 7.58
C LEU A 30 7.16 -8.91 7.24
N ILE A 31 8.26 -9.09 7.97
CA ILE A 31 9.49 -8.32 7.74
C ILE A 31 10.29 -8.82 6.52
N SER A 32 10.00 -10.03 6.01
CA SER A 32 10.64 -10.55 4.79
C SER A 32 9.89 -10.13 3.53
N ILE A 33 8.55 -10.07 3.59
CA ILE A 33 7.72 -9.68 2.44
C ILE A 33 7.67 -8.15 2.30
N GLY A 34 7.54 -7.40 3.41
CA GLY A 34 7.41 -5.94 3.37
C GLY A 34 8.47 -5.19 2.55
N PRO A 35 9.77 -5.52 2.67
CA PRO A 35 10.80 -4.91 1.82
C PRO A 35 10.64 -5.20 0.33
N THR A 36 10.16 -6.40 -0.03
CA THR A 36 9.92 -6.79 -1.43
C THR A 36 8.83 -5.93 -2.07
N GLU A 37 7.70 -5.74 -1.38
CA GLU A 37 6.61 -4.85 -1.84
C GLU A 37 7.07 -3.38 -1.94
N THR A 38 7.98 -2.96 -1.07
CA THR A 38 8.60 -1.63 -1.15
C THR A 38 9.44 -1.49 -2.43
N MET A 39 10.25 -2.51 -2.76
CA MET A 39 11.04 -2.54 -4.00
C MET A 39 10.15 -2.61 -5.24
N HIS A 40 9.06 -3.39 -5.19
CA HIS A 40 8.09 -3.47 -6.28
C HIS A 40 7.42 -2.12 -6.54
N PHE A 41 6.91 -1.46 -5.48
CA PHE A 41 6.32 -0.13 -5.60
C PHE A 41 7.32 0.86 -6.19
N GLN A 42 8.57 0.84 -5.70
CA GLN A 42 9.62 1.74 -6.17
C GLN A 42 9.95 1.53 -7.65
N THR A 43 10.05 0.27 -8.07
CA THR A 43 10.29 -0.08 -9.47
C THR A 43 9.13 0.37 -10.34
N TRP A 44 7.90 0.12 -9.90
CA TRP A 44 6.72 0.53 -10.63
C TRP A 44 6.63 2.05 -10.76
N GLN A 45 6.87 2.80 -9.68
CA GLN A 45 6.87 4.25 -9.67
C GLN A 45 7.90 4.81 -10.66
N ASP A 46 9.14 4.30 -10.64
CA ASP A 46 10.19 4.70 -11.60
C ASP A 46 9.73 4.48 -13.05
N LYS A 47 9.16 3.31 -13.36
CA LYS A 47 8.68 3.03 -14.72
C LYS A 47 7.47 3.88 -15.11
N ALA A 48 6.55 4.10 -14.20
CA ALA A 48 5.37 4.93 -14.44
C ALA A 48 5.75 6.40 -14.63
N GLY A 49 6.68 6.93 -13.83
CA GLY A 49 7.18 8.29 -13.95
C GLY A 49 7.90 8.53 -15.29
N ASN A 50 8.71 7.58 -15.73
CA ASN A 50 9.44 7.69 -17.00
C ASN A 50 8.61 7.31 -18.24
N ALA A 51 7.34 6.91 -18.10
CA ALA A 51 6.53 6.47 -19.23
C ALA A 51 6.11 7.66 -20.11
N PRO A 52 6.24 7.56 -21.45
CA PRO A 52 5.70 8.58 -22.33
C PRO A 52 4.17 8.60 -22.25
N PRO A 53 3.53 9.76 -22.50
CA PRO A 53 2.08 9.86 -22.50
C PRO A 53 1.49 8.93 -23.57
N LEU A 54 0.41 8.23 -23.22
CA LEU A 54 -0.22 7.23 -24.08
C LEU A 54 -1.73 7.29 -23.94
N THR A 55 -2.42 7.35 -25.07
CA THR A 55 -3.88 7.14 -25.13
C THR A 55 -4.16 5.79 -25.74
N ALA A 56 -4.89 4.95 -25.02
CA ALA A 56 -5.39 3.66 -25.49
C ALA A 56 -6.91 3.74 -25.61
N VAL A 57 -7.46 3.26 -26.73
CA VAL A 57 -8.89 3.15 -26.96
C VAL A 57 -9.23 1.66 -27.08
N ASP A 58 -10.15 1.20 -26.24
CA ASP A 58 -10.68 -0.16 -26.33
C ASP A 58 -11.45 -0.30 -27.66
N PRO A 59 -11.03 -1.21 -28.57
CA PRO A 59 -11.67 -1.37 -29.87
C PRO A 59 -13.08 -1.97 -29.79
N VAL A 60 -13.46 -2.60 -28.68
CA VAL A 60 -14.77 -3.24 -28.47
C VAL A 60 -15.75 -2.27 -27.81
N THR A 61 -15.32 -1.59 -26.74
CA THR A 61 -16.20 -0.71 -25.96
C THR A 61 -16.11 0.77 -26.33
N GLY A 62 -15.06 1.18 -27.06
CA GLY A 62 -14.77 2.58 -27.37
C GLY A 62 -14.26 3.39 -26.17
N VAL A 63 -14.06 2.76 -25.01
CA VAL A 63 -13.55 3.42 -23.81
C VAL A 63 -12.11 3.88 -24.06
N SER A 64 -11.85 5.16 -23.85
CA SER A 64 -10.53 5.76 -23.97
C SER A 64 -9.90 5.97 -22.59
N VAL A 65 -8.65 5.56 -22.44
CA VAL A 65 -7.82 5.81 -21.25
C VAL A 65 -6.55 6.53 -21.69
N THR A 66 -6.28 7.68 -21.08
CA THR A 66 -5.04 8.44 -21.31
C THR A 66 -4.17 8.38 -20.07
N PHE A 67 -2.94 7.91 -20.24
CA PHE A 67 -1.83 8.13 -19.33
C PHE A 67 -1.19 9.48 -19.68
N PRO A 68 -1.33 10.50 -18.81
CA PRO A 68 -0.77 11.81 -19.09
C PRO A 68 0.75 11.82 -18.84
N HIS A 69 1.39 12.87 -19.32
CA HIS A 69 2.75 13.19 -18.92
C HIS A 69 2.75 13.52 -17.42
N LEU A 70 3.54 12.81 -16.63
CA LEU A 70 3.54 12.96 -15.17
C LEU A 70 4.56 14.00 -14.66
N ASP A 71 5.36 14.60 -15.55
CA ASP A 71 6.33 15.63 -15.16
C ASP A 71 5.68 16.85 -14.53
N VAL A 72 6.39 17.40 -13.56
CA VAL A 72 6.05 18.64 -12.86
C VAL A 72 7.29 19.51 -12.76
N ALA A 73 7.10 20.83 -12.73
CA ALA A 73 8.22 21.78 -12.74
C ALA A 73 9.04 21.80 -11.42
N ASN A 74 8.54 21.18 -10.36
CA ASN A 74 9.19 21.14 -9.05
C ASN A 74 9.98 19.85 -8.89
N GLU A 75 11.29 19.96 -8.74
CA GLU A 75 12.21 18.84 -8.58
C GLU A 75 11.87 17.95 -7.36
N LEU A 76 11.28 18.51 -6.31
CA LEU A 76 10.81 17.72 -5.14
C LEU A 76 9.66 16.77 -5.49
N PHE A 77 8.98 17.03 -6.60
CA PHE A 77 7.84 16.25 -7.08
C PHE A 77 8.15 15.54 -8.39
N THR A 78 9.43 15.45 -8.77
CA THR A 78 9.86 14.67 -9.92
C THR A 78 9.26 13.25 -9.85
N ASN A 79 8.66 12.82 -10.95
CA ASN A 79 7.79 11.65 -11.02
C ASN A 79 8.50 10.30 -10.87
N ASN A 80 9.84 10.27 -10.91
CA ASN A 80 10.67 9.07 -10.83
C ASN A 80 11.67 9.08 -9.65
N LEU A 81 11.45 9.91 -8.63
CA LEU A 81 12.32 9.93 -7.45
C LEU A 81 12.36 8.58 -6.74
N ILE A 82 13.57 8.13 -6.37
CA ILE A 82 13.79 6.86 -5.66
C ILE A 82 13.24 6.90 -4.22
N MET A 83 13.32 8.06 -3.57
CA MET A 83 12.91 8.21 -2.18
C MET A 83 11.56 8.92 -2.12
N PRO A 84 10.64 8.49 -1.24
CA PRO A 84 9.43 9.25 -0.95
C PRO A 84 9.75 10.67 -0.49
N GLU A 85 8.84 11.62 -0.74
CA GLU A 85 8.98 12.99 -0.26
C GLU A 85 9.24 12.99 1.27
N PRO A 86 10.33 13.64 1.73
CA PRO A 86 10.62 13.76 3.15
C PRO A 86 9.46 14.39 3.92
N CYS A 87 9.05 13.83 5.05
CA CYS A 87 7.98 14.42 5.87
C CYS A 87 8.36 14.45 7.35
N PRO A 88 7.64 15.24 8.18
CA PRO A 88 7.71 15.05 9.63
C PRO A 88 7.28 13.62 9.99
N PHE A 89 7.96 13.00 10.94
CA PHE A 89 7.67 11.63 11.36
C PHE A 89 7.41 11.50 12.86
N LEU A 90 8.45 11.20 13.65
CA LEU A 90 8.34 10.96 15.10
C LEU A 90 8.08 12.25 15.89
N SER A 91 8.76 13.34 15.50
CA SER A 91 8.62 14.65 16.12
C SER A 91 8.87 15.73 15.08
N ARG A 92 8.19 16.87 15.22
CA ARG A 92 8.45 18.08 14.41
C ARG A 92 9.75 18.79 14.80
N SER A 93 10.34 18.44 15.94
CA SER A 93 11.67 18.92 16.35
C SER A 93 12.82 18.18 15.66
N LEU A 94 12.55 17.04 15.04
CA LEU A 94 13.53 16.29 14.25
C LEU A 94 13.48 16.71 12.77
N PRO A 95 14.59 16.57 12.02
CA PRO A 95 14.58 16.81 10.58
C PRO A 95 13.54 15.95 9.85
N ARG A 96 12.98 16.47 8.75
CA ARG A 96 12.15 15.69 7.83
C ARG A 96 12.98 14.53 7.25
N CYS A 97 12.35 13.37 7.08
CA CYS A 97 13.00 12.21 6.48
C CYS A 97 12.05 11.47 5.54
N SER A 98 12.63 10.79 4.55
CA SER A 98 11.90 9.89 3.65
C SER A 98 11.60 8.60 4.40
N ILE A 99 10.32 8.27 4.52
CA ILE A 99 9.82 7.13 5.28
C ILE A 99 8.70 6.42 4.53
N ILE A 100 8.51 5.15 4.85
CA ILE A 100 7.31 4.42 4.49
C ILE A 100 6.17 4.82 5.42
N ARG A 101 5.00 5.14 4.87
CA ARG A 101 3.84 5.61 5.61
C ARG A 101 2.53 5.20 4.91
N PRO A 102 1.45 4.92 5.67
CA PRO A 102 1.39 4.89 7.13
C PRO A 102 2.04 3.62 7.73
N THR A 103 2.64 3.73 8.91
CA THR A 103 3.07 2.58 9.73
C THR A 103 2.33 2.50 11.07
N LYS A 104 1.31 3.37 11.26
CA LYS A 104 0.46 3.35 12.45
C LYS A 104 -0.43 2.12 12.42
N THR A 105 -0.55 1.48 13.57
CA THR A 105 -1.07 0.12 13.65
C THR A 105 -2.57 0.05 13.94
N GLN A 106 -3.21 1.15 14.37
CA GLN A 106 -4.61 1.12 14.82
C GLN A 106 -5.57 0.93 13.64
N GLY A 107 -6.35 -0.15 13.67
CA GLY A 107 -7.37 -0.43 12.67
C GLY A 107 -6.82 -0.83 11.31
N VAL A 108 -5.57 -1.28 11.24
CA VAL A 108 -4.91 -1.56 9.97
C VAL A 108 -5.51 -2.79 9.28
N ALA A 109 -5.83 -3.84 10.03
CA ALA A 109 -6.39 -5.05 9.47
C ALA A 109 -7.86 -4.84 9.08
N MET A 110 -8.66 -4.19 9.94
CA MET A 110 -10.04 -3.82 9.62
C MET A 110 -10.12 -2.83 8.45
N GLY A 111 -9.19 -1.88 8.38
CA GLY A 111 -9.06 -0.94 7.27
C GLY A 111 -8.75 -1.64 5.95
N ALA A 112 -7.79 -2.59 5.96
CA ALA A 112 -7.47 -3.40 4.79
C ALA A 112 -8.67 -4.22 4.30
N LEU A 113 -9.37 -4.92 5.21
CA LEU A 113 -10.57 -5.68 4.86
C LEU A 113 -11.65 -4.79 4.25
N LYS A 114 -11.92 -3.63 4.87
CA LYS A 114 -12.89 -2.67 4.36
C LYS A 114 -12.50 -2.20 2.95
N PHE A 115 -11.25 -1.77 2.78
CA PHE A 115 -10.73 -1.31 1.50
C PHE A 115 -10.88 -2.37 0.40
N LEU A 116 -10.44 -3.61 0.64
CA LEU A 116 -10.55 -4.68 -0.34
C LEU A 116 -12.01 -5.04 -0.66
N THR A 117 -12.90 -4.96 0.34
CA THR A 117 -14.33 -5.17 0.15
C THR A 117 -14.95 -4.07 -0.71
N ASP A 118 -14.65 -2.80 -0.43
CA ASP A 118 -15.16 -1.64 -1.17
C ASP A 118 -14.66 -1.61 -2.62
N MET A 119 -13.44 -2.13 -2.86
CA MET A 119 -12.88 -2.35 -4.19
C MET A 119 -13.58 -3.47 -4.98
N GLY A 120 -14.52 -4.19 -4.36
CA GLY A 120 -15.25 -5.28 -4.98
C GLY A 120 -14.46 -6.59 -5.09
N LEU A 121 -13.32 -6.72 -4.41
CA LEU A 121 -12.47 -7.92 -4.51
C LEU A 121 -13.21 -9.20 -4.09
N PHE A 122 -14.20 -9.07 -3.20
CA PHE A 122 -14.95 -10.18 -2.64
C PHE A 122 -16.39 -10.27 -3.17
N ILE A 123 -16.70 -9.65 -4.32
CA ILE A 123 -18.01 -9.78 -4.96
C ILE A 123 -18.31 -11.28 -5.21
N GLY A 124 -19.52 -11.71 -4.83
CA GLY A 124 -19.97 -13.10 -4.96
C GLY A 124 -19.61 -14.01 -3.78
N GLN A 125 -18.87 -13.53 -2.78
CA GLN A 125 -18.58 -14.29 -1.57
C GLN A 125 -19.79 -14.35 -0.61
N SER A 126 -19.84 -15.41 0.21
CA SER A 126 -20.95 -15.66 1.13
C SER A 126 -20.94 -14.74 2.37
N PRO A 127 -22.07 -14.55 3.06
CA PRO A 127 -22.08 -13.85 4.35
C PRO A 127 -21.14 -14.46 5.39
N ALA A 128 -20.97 -15.80 5.38
CA ALA A 128 -20.08 -16.51 6.27
C ALA A 128 -18.59 -16.14 6.03
N PHE A 129 -18.19 -15.96 4.77
CA PHE A 129 -16.85 -15.46 4.43
C PHE A 129 -16.59 -14.09 5.07
N PHE A 130 -17.52 -13.14 4.93
CA PHE A 130 -17.35 -11.81 5.52
C PHE A 130 -17.36 -11.82 7.04
N SER A 131 -18.13 -12.72 7.68
CA SER A 131 -18.10 -12.91 9.12
C SER A 131 -16.72 -13.39 9.57
N TYR A 132 -16.17 -14.41 8.88
CA TYR A 132 -14.86 -14.96 9.19
C TYR A 132 -13.73 -13.94 8.98
N MET A 133 -13.70 -13.26 7.82
CA MET A 133 -12.68 -12.26 7.53
C MET A 133 -12.72 -11.10 8.52
N ARG A 134 -13.92 -10.66 8.94
CA ARG A 134 -14.07 -9.62 9.95
C ARG A 134 -13.52 -10.06 11.30
N GLN A 135 -13.80 -11.29 11.71
CA GLN A 135 -13.25 -11.84 12.95
C GLN A 135 -11.72 -11.87 12.89
N LEU A 136 -11.13 -12.38 11.80
CA LEU A 136 -9.66 -12.38 11.62
C LEU A 136 -9.05 -10.98 11.69
N ALA A 137 -9.68 -10.00 11.03
CA ALA A 137 -9.21 -8.62 11.04
C ALA A 137 -9.29 -7.99 12.44
N GLN A 138 -10.36 -8.27 13.19
CA GLN A 138 -10.51 -7.82 14.58
C GLN A 138 -9.42 -8.43 15.48
N GLU A 139 -9.17 -9.73 15.35
CA GLU A 139 -8.13 -10.43 16.11
C GLU A 139 -6.73 -9.89 15.77
N ALA A 140 -6.45 -9.64 14.49
CA ALA A 140 -5.18 -9.04 14.05
C ALA A 140 -4.97 -7.61 14.57
N ASP A 141 -6.01 -6.78 14.60
CA ASP A 141 -5.95 -5.43 15.19
C ASP A 141 -5.86 -5.46 16.73
N ALA A 142 -6.42 -6.48 17.36
CA ALA A 142 -6.32 -6.71 18.81
C ALA A 142 -4.96 -7.29 19.23
N ALA A 143 -4.23 -7.94 18.31
CA ALA A 143 -2.96 -8.58 18.60
C ALA A 143 -1.95 -7.59 19.22
N ARG A 144 -1.30 -8.07 20.26
CA ARG A 144 -0.21 -7.41 20.99
C ARG A 144 1.00 -8.32 20.96
N ARG A 145 2.17 -7.74 20.75
CA ARG A 145 3.43 -8.45 20.96
C ARG A 145 3.50 -8.87 22.43
N GLY A 146 3.70 -10.16 22.69
CA GLY A 146 3.92 -10.66 24.05
C GLY A 146 5.14 -9.96 24.65
N VAL A 147 5.04 -9.58 25.93
CA VAL A 147 6.15 -9.05 26.73
C VAL A 147 7.03 -10.20 27.18
#